data_AF-A0A954YA18-F1
#
_entry.id   AF-A0A954YA18-F1
#
_cell.length_a   1.000
_cell.length_b   1.000
_cell.length_c   1.000
_cell.angle_alpha   90.00
_cell.angle_beta   90.00
_cell.angle_gamma   90.00
#
_symmetry.space_group_name_H-M   'P 1'
#
loop_
_entity.id
_entity.type
_entity.pdbx_description
1 polymer ?
#
loop_
_entity_poly.entity_id
_entity_poly.type
_entity_poly.pdbx_seq_one_letter_code
_entity_poly.pdbx_strand_id
1 'polypeptide(L)'
;EKHYPEEKQAFACAQCHVEGPAGGAMLLADYTESCGGCHDKGIRTSSGAGLVMLSLPTIDLDVLEEHGQKLPRWPDAANGDFDGELSAALKLLLADHPALTKLLEKFGAAFSFFDLDPDEDDDAQLAADLAREITRLMDDLSSRGQAALIERLEQVLGRKIPPEEAASLAAGLPVDLVEQANLDWFAGKAREDTPIEKAQKHPGGGWFKSDSTLSVRYAPSGHADPLLKSWIDLIVSLDDSKKLIRQSALAELATPNSPGQCLTCHSTEQSAGGKPLVNWRPLDPVTRPRSFTRFAHAPHTTIKDLADCESCHRLDKTANSSASYASQDPAAFVSHFLPITKADCAQCHTPHAAGDTCMQCHNYHVDAAGLLERTPRRKPSALTDR
;
A
#
# COMPACT_ATOMS: atom_id res chain seq x y z
N GLU A 1 -7.82 -0.66 -27.14
CA GLU A 1 -7.12 0.42 -26.41
C GLU A 1 -7.76 0.71 -25.04
N LYS A 2 -8.05 -0.30 -24.19
CA LYS A 2 -8.88 -0.13 -22.97
C LYS A 2 -8.12 -0.13 -21.63
N HIS A 3 -6.93 -0.71 -21.57
CA HIS A 3 -6.19 -0.87 -20.30
C HIS A 3 -5.14 0.21 -20.05
N TYR A 4 -4.80 0.99 -21.09
CA TYR A 4 -3.98 2.20 -21.01
C TYR A 4 -4.34 3.14 -22.18
N PRO A 5 -5.52 3.79 -22.14
CA PRO A 5 -6.08 4.52 -23.28
C PRO A 5 -5.18 5.68 -23.74
N GLU A 6 -4.36 6.24 -22.85
CA GLU A 6 -3.43 7.33 -23.15
C GLU A 6 -2.30 6.92 -24.12
N GLU A 7 -1.83 5.67 -24.04
CA GLU A 7 -0.68 5.18 -24.84
C GLU A 7 -1.14 4.38 -26.07
N LYS A 8 -2.46 4.25 -26.29
CA LYS A 8 -3.07 3.57 -27.45
C LYS A 8 -2.51 2.17 -27.73
N GLN A 9 -2.10 1.47 -26.67
CA GLN A 9 -1.50 0.15 -26.81
C GLN A 9 -2.58 -0.93 -26.98
N ALA A 10 -2.35 -1.84 -27.94
CA ALA A 10 -3.14 -3.05 -28.08
C ALA A 10 -2.72 -4.06 -27.01
N PHE A 11 -3.69 -4.47 -26.18
CA PHE A 11 -3.46 -5.38 -25.07
C PHE A 11 -3.70 -6.82 -25.53
N ALA A 12 -2.74 -7.71 -25.28
CA ALA A 12 -2.89 -9.14 -25.53
C ALA A 12 -2.52 -9.90 -24.24
N CYS A 13 -3.31 -10.90 -23.87
CA CYS A 13 -3.12 -11.65 -22.63
C CYS A 13 -1.70 -12.22 -22.49
N ALA A 14 -1.11 -12.68 -23.60
CA ALA A 14 0.24 -13.23 -23.67
C ALA A 14 1.37 -12.20 -23.42
N GLN A 15 1.07 -10.91 -23.32
CA GLN A 15 2.05 -9.89 -22.91
C GLN A 15 2.35 -9.94 -21.41
N CYS A 16 1.41 -10.44 -20.60
CA CYS A 16 1.56 -10.53 -19.14
C CYS A 16 1.53 -11.98 -18.65
N HIS A 17 0.98 -12.90 -19.44
CA HIS A 17 0.82 -14.30 -19.06
C HIS A 17 1.71 -15.23 -19.87
N VAL A 18 2.36 -16.16 -19.18
CA VAL A 18 3.23 -17.20 -19.76
C VAL A 18 2.72 -18.58 -19.38
N GLU A 19 2.93 -19.56 -20.25
CA GLU A 19 2.56 -20.94 -19.95
C GLU A 19 3.45 -21.50 -18.83
N GLY A 20 2.83 -22.09 -17.81
CA GLY A 20 3.55 -22.72 -16.72
C GLY A 20 4.33 -23.96 -17.19
N PRO A 21 5.39 -24.39 -16.48
CA PRO A 21 6.27 -25.49 -16.92
C PRO A 21 5.56 -26.83 -17.16
N ALA A 22 4.44 -27.06 -16.48
CA ALA A 22 3.63 -28.27 -16.61
C ALA A 22 2.47 -28.13 -17.63
N GLY A 23 2.34 -26.98 -18.29
CA GLY A 23 1.28 -26.68 -19.27
C GLY A 23 -0.14 -26.58 -18.70
N GLY A 24 -0.33 -26.84 -17.40
CA GLY A 24 -1.65 -26.81 -16.76
C GLY A 24 -2.20 -25.41 -16.52
N ALA A 25 -1.34 -24.46 -16.19
CA ALA A 25 -1.73 -23.12 -15.77
C ALA A 25 -1.02 -22.05 -16.59
N MET A 26 -1.67 -20.89 -16.74
CA MET A 26 -1.00 -19.65 -17.12
C MET A 26 -0.49 -18.98 -15.86
N LEU A 27 0.78 -18.58 -15.88
CA LEU A 27 1.43 -17.80 -14.82
C LEU A 27 1.44 -16.33 -15.24
N LEU A 28 1.56 -15.43 -14.27
CA LEU A 28 1.93 -14.05 -14.54
C LEU A 28 3.45 -14.00 -14.71
N ALA A 29 3.96 -13.35 -15.76
CA ALA A 29 5.39 -13.09 -15.86
C ALA A 29 5.83 -12.09 -14.77
N ASP A 30 7.12 -11.80 -14.68
CA ASP A 30 7.57 -10.83 -13.70
C ASP A 30 7.07 -9.41 -14.01
N TYR A 31 7.25 -8.51 -13.04
CA TYR A 31 6.79 -7.12 -13.16
C TYR A 31 7.43 -6.41 -14.37
N THR A 32 8.72 -6.61 -14.61
CA THR A 32 9.45 -5.90 -15.67
C THR A 32 8.91 -6.28 -17.05
N GLU A 33 8.59 -7.55 -17.25
CA GLU A 33 7.99 -8.06 -18.48
C GLU A 33 6.51 -7.68 -18.62
N SER A 34 5.73 -7.83 -17.54
CA SER A 34 4.26 -7.75 -17.60
C SER A 34 3.68 -6.34 -17.40
N CYS A 35 4.32 -5.50 -16.60
CA CYS A 35 3.69 -4.28 -16.07
C CYS A 35 4.57 -3.04 -16.25
N GLY A 36 5.88 -3.17 -16.08
CA GLY A 36 6.83 -2.05 -15.99
C GLY A 36 6.80 -1.14 -17.21
N GLY A 37 6.62 -1.69 -18.42
CA GLY A 37 6.57 -0.90 -19.65
C GLY A 37 5.49 0.20 -19.65
N CYS A 38 4.35 -0.02 -18.98
CA CYS A 38 3.26 0.95 -18.90
C CYS A 38 3.17 1.63 -17.53
N HIS A 39 3.38 0.89 -16.43
CA HIS A 39 3.10 1.38 -15.07
C HIS A 39 4.27 2.10 -14.40
N ASP A 40 5.51 1.87 -14.82
CA ASP A 40 6.69 2.48 -14.19
C ASP A 40 6.60 4.01 -14.13
N LYS A 41 6.10 4.63 -15.21
CA LYS A 41 5.97 6.09 -15.29
C LYS A 41 4.98 6.60 -14.24
N GLY A 42 3.83 5.96 -14.10
CA GLY A 42 2.83 6.31 -13.10
C GLY A 42 3.38 6.17 -11.68
N ILE A 43 4.02 5.04 -11.39
CA ILE A 43 4.63 4.77 -10.08
C ILE A 43 5.69 5.83 -9.76
N ARG A 44 6.65 6.07 -10.66
CA ARG A 44 7.69 7.10 -10.47
C ARG A 44 7.12 8.50 -10.32
N THR A 45 6.05 8.82 -11.06
CA THR A 45 5.39 10.13 -10.98
C THR A 45 4.69 10.32 -9.63
N SER A 46 4.00 9.30 -9.14
CA SER A 46 3.32 9.34 -7.83
C SER A 46 4.30 9.58 -6.67
N SER A 47 5.54 9.09 -6.79
CA SER A 47 6.61 9.32 -5.81
C SER A 47 7.59 10.42 -6.23
N GLY A 48 7.26 11.23 -7.25
CA GLY A 48 8.21 12.16 -7.88
C GLY A 48 8.69 13.29 -6.96
N ALA A 49 7.90 13.64 -5.94
CA ALA A 49 8.29 14.58 -4.88
C ALA A 49 9.01 13.91 -3.70
N GLY A 50 9.23 12.59 -3.75
CA GLY A 50 9.65 11.76 -2.62
C GLY A 50 8.56 11.60 -1.55
N LEU A 51 8.62 10.49 -0.84
CA LEU A 51 7.72 10.17 0.26
C LEU A 51 8.08 10.98 1.48
N VAL A 52 7.09 11.61 2.10
CA VAL A 52 7.27 12.31 3.38
C VAL A 52 7.43 11.27 4.47
N MET A 53 8.60 11.24 5.10
CA MET A 53 8.89 10.30 6.20
C MET A 53 8.75 11.00 7.55
N LEU A 54 9.24 12.23 7.63
CA LEU A 54 9.07 13.15 8.77
C LEU A 54 8.66 14.51 8.22
N SER A 55 7.79 15.22 8.93
CA SER A 55 7.39 16.59 8.60
C SER A 55 7.00 17.34 9.86
N LEU A 56 7.12 18.67 9.81
CA LEU A 56 6.56 19.56 10.81
C LEU A 56 5.20 20.08 10.29
N PRO A 57 4.08 19.82 10.99
CA PRO A 57 2.81 20.47 10.68
C PRO A 57 2.87 21.97 10.98
N THR A 58 1.93 22.75 10.46
CA THR A 58 1.76 24.14 10.86
C THR A 58 1.00 24.17 12.19
N ILE A 59 1.53 24.93 13.15
CA ILE A 59 0.99 25.04 14.52
C ILE A 59 0.80 26.51 14.84
N ASP A 60 -0.38 26.87 15.35
CA ASP A 60 -0.68 28.23 15.74
C ASP A 60 -0.11 28.49 17.14
N LEU A 61 1.04 29.16 17.21
CA LEU A 61 1.72 29.40 18.47
C LEU A 61 0.98 30.40 19.36
N ASP A 62 0.23 31.33 18.77
CA ASP A 62 -0.52 32.35 19.51
C ASP A 62 -1.73 31.69 20.19
N VAL A 63 -2.50 30.87 19.45
CA VAL A 63 -3.60 30.05 20.02
C VAL A 63 -3.07 29.15 21.12
N LEU A 64 -1.94 28.47 20.90
CA LEU A 64 -1.35 27.63 21.95
C LEU A 64 -1.03 28.42 23.22
N GLU A 65 -0.47 29.64 23.11
CA GLU A 65 -0.17 30.47 24.28
C GLU A 65 -1.44 30.94 25.00
N GLU A 66 -2.51 31.28 24.26
CA GLU A 66 -3.83 31.63 24.83
C GLU A 66 -4.43 30.48 25.64
N HIS A 67 -4.26 29.24 25.18
CA HIS A 67 -4.65 28.01 25.88
C HIS A 67 -3.61 27.51 26.90
N GLY A 68 -2.64 28.36 27.27
CA GLY A 68 -1.64 28.07 28.30
C GLY A 68 -0.59 27.03 27.91
N GLN A 69 -0.51 26.64 26.64
CA GLN A 69 0.52 25.78 26.08
C GLN A 69 1.73 26.59 25.65
N LYS A 70 2.92 25.98 25.74
CA LYS A 70 4.16 26.61 25.24
C LYS A 70 4.95 25.63 24.38
N LEU A 71 5.44 26.13 23.25
CA LEU A 71 6.33 25.41 22.33
C LEU A 71 7.57 26.28 21.99
N PRO A 72 8.48 26.52 22.95
CA PRO A 72 9.55 27.51 22.81
C PRO A 72 10.60 27.18 21.73
N ARG A 73 10.57 25.98 21.15
CA ARG A 73 11.48 25.55 20.08
C ARG A 73 10.79 25.43 18.72
N TRP A 74 9.47 25.54 18.64
CA TRP A 74 8.80 25.33 17.36
C TRP A 74 9.23 26.39 16.34
N PRO A 75 9.54 26.01 15.10
CA PRO A 75 10.13 26.95 14.16
C PRO A 75 9.09 27.92 13.61
N ASP A 76 9.49 29.19 13.43
CA ASP A 76 8.64 30.24 12.85
C ASP A 76 8.11 29.86 11.44
N ALA A 77 8.87 29.08 10.68
CA ALA A 77 8.47 28.60 9.36
C ALA A 77 7.32 27.57 9.39
N ALA A 78 7.01 27.01 10.58
CA ALA A 78 5.87 26.14 10.83
C ALA A 78 4.87 26.79 11.81
N ASN A 79 4.90 28.12 11.94
CA ASN A 79 3.94 28.89 12.72
C ASN A 79 2.86 29.49 11.79
N GLY A 80 1.60 29.30 12.16
CA GLY A 80 0.41 29.76 11.45
C GLY A 80 -0.79 28.89 11.80
N ASP A 81 -1.92 29.10 11.13
CA ASP A 81 -3.13 28.30 11.34
C ASP A 81 -2.82 26.79 11.34
N PHE A 82 -3.48 26.03 12.21
CA PHE A 82 -3.28 24.58 12.28
C PHE A 82 -3.53 23.94 10.91
N ASP A 83 -2.50 23.30 10.36
CA ASP A 83 -2.57 22.66 9.04
C ASP A 83 -1.50 21.58 8.89
N GLY A 84 -1.70 20.72 7.91
CA GLY A 84 -0.78 19.66 7.53
C GLY A 84 -1.23 18.28 7.97
N GLU A 85 -0.91 17.31 7.12
CA GLU A 85 -1.15 15.89 7.36
C GLU A 85 0.08 15.24 8.01
N LEU A 86 -0.15 14.26 8.88
CA LEU A 86 0.90 13.34 9.32
C LEU A 86 1.06 12.24 8.28
N SER A 87 2.28 12.01 7.79
CA SER A 87 2.51 10.88 6.88
C SER A 87 2.34 9.54 7.57
N ALA A 88 2.12 8.47 6.81
CA ALA A 88 1.99 7.10 7.31
C ALA A 88 3.21 6.69 8.14
N ALA A 89 4.40 7.15 7.74
CA ALA A 89 5.63 6.94 8.46
C ALA A 89 5.65 7.68 9.81
N LEU A 90 5.27 8.96 9.85
CA LEU A 90 5.25 9.73 11.08
C LEU A 90 4.16 9.22 12.05
N LYS A 91 2.99 8.84 11.54
CA LYS A 91 1.92 8.16 12.32
C LYS A 91 2.46 6.89 13.00
N LEU A 92 3.25 6.08 12.29
CA LEU A 92 3.87 4.88 12.86
C LEU A 92 4.87 5.23 13.97
N LEU A 93 5.72 6.25 13.76
CA LEU A 93 6.73 6.67 14.76
C LEU A 93 6.13 7.32 16.01
N LEU A 94 4.92 7.86 15.89
CA LEU A 94 4.16 8.47 16.97
C LEU A 94 3.11 7.51 17.56
N ALA A 95 3.08 6.24 17.16
CA ALA A 95 1.99 5.32 17.46
C ALA A 95 1.78 5.03 18.96
N ASP A 96 2.81 5.19 19.79
CA ASP A 96 2.70 5.04 21.25
C ASP A 96 2.32 6.34 21.97
N HIS A 97 2.18 7.47 21.25
CA HIS A 97 1.82 8.75 21.85
C HIS A 97 0.30 8.89 22.01
N PRO A 98 -0.22 9.13 23.23
CA PRO A 98 -1.67 9.14 23.48
C PRO A 98 -2.41 10.25 22.72
N ALA A 99 -1.75 11.39 22.46
CA ALA A 99 -2.36 12.50 21.72
C ALA A 99 -2.78 12.09 20.30
N LEU A 100 -1.96 11.30 19.59
CA LEU A 100 -2.30 10.82 18.24
C LEU A 100 -3.54 9.93 18.27
N THR A 101 -3.62 9.02 19.25
CA THR A 101 -4.78 8.13 19.39
C THR A 101 -6.05 8.92 19.64
N LYS A 102 -6.02 9.90 20.56
CA LYS A 102 -7.18 10.76 20.85
C LYS A 102 -7.63 11.59 19.65
N LEU A 103 -6.71 12.12 18.87
CA LEU A 103 -7.02 12.87 17.64
C LEU A 103 -7.66 11.96 16.59
N LEU A 104 -7.14 10.75 16.39
CA LEU A 104 -7.74 9.77 15.48
C LEU A 104 -9.11 9.26 15.98
N GLU A 105 -9.34 9.20 17.29
CA GLU A 105 -10.67 8.90 17.86
C GLU A 105 -11.66 10.04 17.61
N LYS A 106 -11.22 11.30 17.73
CA LYS A 106 -12.04 12.49 17.56
C LYS A 106 -12.39 12.74 16.08
N PHE A 107 -11.39 12.76 15.21
CA PHE A 107 -11.53 13.19 13.81
C PHE A 107 -11.54 12.04 12.80
N GLY A 108 -11.20 10.82 13.25
CA GLY A 108 -11.16 9.63 12.40
C GLY A 108 -9.83 9.44 11.65
N ALA A 109 -9.83 8.44 10.75
CA ALA A 109 -8.62 7.97 10.09
C ALA A 109 -7.97 9.01 9.14
N ALA A 110 -8.73 10.01 8.70
CA ALA A 110 -8.28 11.05 7.77
C ALA A 110 -7.87 12.35 8.47
N PHE A 111 -7.65 12.32 9.79
CA PHE A 111 -7.23 13.47 10.59
C PHE A 111 -6.08 14.26 9.94
N SER A 112 -6.28 15.57 9.86
CA SER A 112 -5.30 16.61 9.54
C SER A 112 -5.28 17.64 10.68
N PHE A 113 -4.17 18.36 10.85
CA PHE A 113 -4.13 19.48 11.79
C PHE A 113 -5.17 20.57 11.44
N PHE A 114 -5.59 20.66 10.18
CA PHE A 114 -6.69 21.53 9.75
C PHE A 114 -8.03 21.23 10.43
N ASP A 115 -8.24 20.01 10.94
CA ASP A 115 -9.48 19.63 11.62
C ASP A 115 -9.58 20.17 13.05
N LEU A 116 -8.48 20.69 13.61
CA LEU A 116 -8.42 21.20 14.98
C LEU A 116 -9.22 22.49 15.13
N ASP A 117 -10.02 22.57 16.19
CA ASP A 117 -10.71 23.80 16.55
C ASP A 117 -9.78 24.68 17.42
N PRO A 118 -9.38 25.87 16.96
CA PRO A 118 -8.51 26.75 17.74
C PRO A 118 -9.17 27.29 19.01
N ASP A 119 -10.50 27.25 19.14
CA ASP A 119 -11.20 27.70 20.34
C ASP A 119 -11.30 26.60 21.43
N GLU A 120 -10.94 25.34 21.12
CA GLU A 120 -11.03 24.22 22.06
C GLU A 120 -9.71 23.93 22.80
N ASP A 121 -9.74 24.07 24.14
CA ASP A 121 -8.60 23.77 25.04
C ASP A 121 -7.97 22.39 24.78
N ASP A 122 -8.80 21.38 24.55
CA ASP A 122 -8.36 20.00 24.34
C ASP A 122 -7.60 19.85 23.01
N ASP A 123 -8.01 20.54 21.94
CA ASP A 123 -7.35 20.48 20.63
C ASP A 123 -6.00 21.19 20.66
N ALA A 124 -5.94 22.38 21.26
CA ALA A 124 -4.70 23.09 21.49
C ALA A 124 -3.70 22.24 22.32
N GLN A 125 -4.17 21.59 23.40
CA GLN A 125 -3.35 20.70 24.22
C GLN A 125 -2.82 19.49 23.41
N LEU A 126 -3.68 18.83 22.63
CA LEU A 126 -3.30 17.67 21.81
C LEU A 126 -2.31 18.05 20.70
N ALA A 127 -2.50 19.19 20.05
CA ALA A 127 -1.60 19.73 19.05
C ALA A 127 -0.22 20.03 19.66
N ALA A 128 -0.19 20.70 20.82
CA ALA A 128 1.05 21.01 21.52
C ALA A 128 1.79 19.73 21.98
N ASP A 129 1.06 18.71 22.43
CA ASP A 129 1.63 17.42 22.82
C ASP A 129 2.28 16.69 21.65
N LEU A 130 1.62 16.65 20.49
CA LEU A 130 2.21 16.07 19.28
C LEU A 130 3.40 16.87 18.77
N ALA A 131 3.33 18.20 18.75
CA ALA A 131 4.44 19.05 18.35
C ALA A 131 5.68 18.85 19.24
N ARG A 132 5.48 18.69 20.56
CA ARG A 132 6.55 18.32 21.50
C ARG A 132 7.16 16.96 21.18
N GLU A 133 6.32 15.96 20.88
CA GLU A 133 6.81 14.62 20.55
C GLU A 133 7.56 14.58 19.21
N ILE A 134 7.09 15.31 18.21
CA ILE A 134 7.80 15.51 16.93
C ILE A 134 9.16 16.18 17.17
N THR A 135 9.22 17.20 18.02
CA THR A 135 10.48 17.86 18.40
C THR A 135 11.46 16.87 19.06
N ARG A 136 10.98 16.06 20.01
CA ARG A 136 11.81 15.02 20.66
C ARG A 136 12.29 13.97 19.66
N LEU A 137 11.42 13.53 18.75
CA LEU A 137 11.78 12.59 17.69
C LEU A 137 12.89 13.16 16.80
N MET A 138 12.80 14.43 16.40
CA MET A 138 13.84 15.09 15.61
C MET A 138 15.17 15.22 16.37
N ASP A 139 15.14 15.52 17.67
CA ASP A 139 16.34 15.56 18.52
C ASP A 139 16.98 14.16 18.67
N ASP A 140 16.18 13.13 18.89
CA ASP A 140 16.64 11.75 18.99
C ASP A 140 17.29 11.26 17.68
N LEU A 141 16.64 11.54 16.55
CA LEU A 141 17.15 11.13 15.24
C LEU A 141 18.38 11.94 14.81
N SER A 142 18.44 13.24 15.13
CA SER A 142 19.63 14.06 14.82
C SER A 142 20.86 13.66 15.65
N SER A 143 20.67 13.18 16.88
CA SER A 143 21.77 12.79 17.77
C SER A 143 22.21 11.34 17.61
N ARG A 144 21.27 10.42 17.35
CA ARG A 144 21.53 8.96 17.34
C ARG A 144 21.22 8.28 15.99
N GLY A 145 20.66 9.01 15.03
CA GLY A 145 20.40 8.52 13.68
C GLY A 145 19.52 7.26 13.66
N GLN A 146 19.99 6.27 12.92
CA GLN A 146 19.27 5.01 12.70
C GLN A 146 19.02 4.23 14.00
N ALA A 147 19.89 4.35 15.01
CA ALA A 147 19.67 3.66 16.28
C ALA A 147 18.39 4.14 16.99
N ALA A 148 18.16 5.47 17.03
CA ALA A 148 16.92 6.03 17.59
C ALA A 148 15.67 5.59 16.81
N LEU A 149 15.77 5.57 15.47
CA LEU A 149 14.67 5.10 14.61
C LEU A 149 14.30 3.66 14.94
N ILE A 150 15.28 2.76 14.95
CA ILE A 150 15.06 1.33 15.18
C ILE A 150 14.56 1.08 16.60
N GLU A 151 15.14 1.70 17.62
CA GLU A 151 14.67 1.57 19.00
C GLU A 151 13.20 1.98 19.16
N ARG A 152 12.79 3.08 18.51
CA ARG A 152 11.40 3.53 18.52
C ARG A 152 10.47 2.56 17.79
N LEU A 153 10.88 2.03 16.64
CA LEU A 153 10.09 1.00 15.94
C LEU A 153 9.99 -0.29 16.77
N GLU A 154 11.04 -0.69 17.47
CA GLU A 154 11.01 -1.85 18.38
C GLU A 154 10.02 -1.65 19.53
N GLN A 155 9.93 -0.44 20.09
CA GLN A 155 8.95 -0.07 21.12
C GLN A 155 7.53 -0.18 20.56
N VAL A 156 7.26 0.44 19.42
CA VAL A 156 5.96 0.44 18.75
C VAL A 156 5.49 -0.98 18.44
N LEU A 157 6.39 -1.84 17.96
CA LEU A 157 6.09 -3.23 17.60
C LEU A 157 6.09 -4.20 18.78
N GLY A 158 6.59 -3.79 19.96
CA GLY A 158 6.77 -4.66 21.11
C GLY A 158 7.71 -5.86 20.86
N ARG A 159 8.63 -5.75 19.89
CA ARG A 159 9.60 -6.80 19.53
C ARG A 159 10.92 -6.21 19.07
N LYS A 160 11.96 -7.03 19.12
CA LYS A 160 13.24 -6.70 18.49
C LYS A 160 13.15 -6.79 16.96
N ILE A 161 13.88 -5.89 16.29
CA ILE A 161 14.00 -5.85 14.84
C ILE A 161 15.35 -6.47 14.46
N PRO A 162 15.38 -7.57 13.69
CA PRO A 162 16.62 -8.18 13.22
C PRO A 162 17.45 -7.20 12.37
N PRO A 163 18.79 -7.34 12.32
CA PRO A 163 19.67 -6.40 11.61
C PRO A 163 19.33 -6.21 10.12
N GLU A 164 18.89 -7.27 9.44
CA GLU A 164 18.48 -7.22 8.03
C GLU A 164 17.20 -6.40 7.78
N GLU A 165 16.24 -6.50 8.70
CA GLU A 165 15.01 -5.72 8.68
C GLU A 165 15.33 -4.26 9.05
N ALA A 166 16.18 -4.04 10.05
CA ALA A 166 16.63 -2.72 10.46
C ALA A 166 17.34 -1.96 9.32
N ALA A 167 18.21 -2.65 8.57
CA ALA A 167 18.88 -2.07 7.41
C ALA A 167 17.88 -1.62 6.34
N SER A 168 16.81 -2.40 6.11
CA SER A 168 15.76 -2.08 5.14
C SER A 168 14.86 -0.92 5.60
N LEU A 169 14.53 -0.89 6.89
CA LEU A 169 13.69 0.16 7.49
C LEU A 169 14.37 1.53 7.54
N ALA A 170 15.67 1.55 7.76
CA ALA A 170 16.45 2.78 7.75
C ALA A 170 16.89 3.19 6.34
N ALA A 171 17.12 2.22 5.43
CA ALA A 171 17.71 2.40 4.10
C ALA A 171 18.86 3.42 4.07
N GLY A 172 19.75 3.32 5.06
CA GLY A 172 20.90 4.22 5.14
C GLY A 172 20.55 5.68 5.47
N LEU A 173 19.46 5.96 6.22
CA LEU A 173 19.10 7.30 6.70
C LEU A 173 20.35 8.03 7.22
N PRO A 174 20.81 9.11 6.55
CA PRO A 174 22.00 9.83 6.95
C PRO A 174 21.72 10.67 8.21
N VAL A 175 22.52 10.49 9.25
CA VAL A 175 22.35 11.24 10.51
C VAL A 175 22.62 12.73 10.32
N ASP A 176 23.60 13.08 9.47
CA ASP A 176 23.96 14.46 9.12
C ASP A 176 22.83 15.17 8.38
N LEU A 177 22.03 14.45 7.59
CA LEU A 177 20.84 15.00 6.96
C LEU A 177 19.78 15.40 7.98
N VAL A 178 19.52 14.54 8.98
CA VAL A 178 18.54 14.83 10.04
C VAL A 178 19.06 15.90 10.98
N GLU A 179 20.36 15.90 11.30
CA GLU A 179 21.02 16.94 12.07
C GLU A 179 20.90 18.30 11.39
N GLN A 180 21.22 18.38 10.09
CA GLN A 180 21.06 19.62 9.31
C GLN A 180 19.60 20.08 9.25
N ALA A 181 18.65 19.16 9.06
CA ALA A 181 17.23 19.48 9.10
C ALA A 181 16.82 20.06 10.47
N ASN A 182 17.23 19.40 11.56
CA ASN A 182 16.92 19.85 12.92
C ASN A 182 17.54 21.23 13.21
N LEU A 183 18.79 21.46 12.82
CA LEU A 183 19.46 22.74 12.99
C LEU A 183 18.83 23.85 12.13
N ASP A 184 18.60 23.59 10.84
CA ASP A 184 18.12 24.61 9.92
C ASP A 184 16.69 25.02 10.23
N TRP A 185 15.78 24.07 10.49
CA TRP A 185 14.37 24.39 10.72
C TRP A 185 14.20 25.10 12.06
N PHE A 186 14.69 24.50 13.14
CA PHE A 186 14.52 25.04 14.50
C PHE A 186 15.38 26.30 14.76
N ALA A 187 16.30 26.67 13.86
CA ALA A 187 17.00 27.96 13.87
C ALA A 187 16.50 28.96 12.80
N GLY A 188 15.42 28.66 12.08
CA GLY A 188 14.82 29.57 11.09
C GLY A 188 15.65 29.81 9.83
N LYS A 189 16.49 28.84 9.42
CA LYS A 189 17.40 28.92 8.27
C LYS A 189 16.94 28.10 7.05
N ALA A 190 15.66 27.70 7.01
CA ALA A 190 15.09 26.97 5.90
C ALA A 190 15.28 27.73 4.56
N ARG A 191 15.58 27.01 3.48
CA ARG A 191 15.80 27.56 2.14
C ARG A 191 14.67 27.20 1.19
N GLU A 192 14.51 27.98 0.13
CA GLU A 192 13.60 27.67 -0.96
C GLU A 192 14.23 26.66 -1.92
N ASP A 193 13.78 25.41 -1.84
CA ASP A 193 13.99 24.37 -2.85
C ASP A 193 12.72 23.50 -2.91
N THR A 194 12.24 23.10 -4.09
CA THR A 194 11.05 22.26 -4.17
C THR A 194 11.37 20.78 -3.90
N PRO A 195 10.43 19.99 -3.35
CA PRO A 195 10.62 18.55 -3.13
C PRO A 195 10.99 17.77 -4.40
N ILE A 196 10.39 18.14 -5.54
CA ILE A 196 10.61 17.47 -6.83
C ILE A 196 12.05 17.66 -7.30
N GLU A 197 12.57 18.88 -7.25
CA GLU A 197 13.96 19.18 -7.64
C GLU A 197 14.98 18.46 -6.76
N LYS A 198 14.66 18.28 -5.47
CA LYS A 198 15.49 17.49 -4.56
C LYS A 198 15.45 16.01 -4.91
N ALA A 199 14.26 15.43 -5.07
CA ALA A 199 14.10 14.01 -5.42
C ALA A 199 14.82 13.64 -6.72
N GLN A 200 14.78 14.51 -7.75
CA GLN A 200 15.48 14.30 -9.02
C GLN A 200 17.00 14.17 -8.89
N LYS A 201 17.61 14.66 -7.81
CA LYS A 201 19.04 14.49 -7.51
C LYS A 201 19.37 13.09 -6.97
N HIS A 202 18.36 12.27 -6.69
CA HIS A 202 18.46 10.91 -6.17
C HIS A 202 17.80 9.87 -7.10
N PRO A 203 18.22 9.75 -8.37
CA PRO A 203 17.58 8.85 -9.34
C PRO A 203 17.73 7.36 -8.99
N GLY A 204 18.70 6.99 -8.16
CA GLY A 204 18.87 5.63 -7.61
C GLY A 204 18.15 5.41 -6.28
N GLY A 205 17.36 6.39 -5.84
CA GLY A 205 16.76 6.46 -4.53
C GLY A 205 17.65 7.12 -3.48
N GLY A 206 17.06 7.42 -2.32
CA GLY A 206 17.77 7.96 -1.17
C GLY A 206 17.01 9.04 -0.40
N TRP A 207 17.60 9.43 0.71
CA TRP A 207 17.07 10.43 1.63
C TRP A 207 17.45 11.84 1.23
N PHE A 208 16.52 12.78 1.40
CA PHE A 208 16.76 14.21 1.22
C PHE A 208 15.87 15.01 2.17
N LYS A 209 16.24 16.26 2.45
CA LYS A 209 15.38 17.21 3.15
C LYS A 209 14.73 18.19 2.16
N SER A 210 13.50 18.57 2.43
CA SER A 210 12.81 19.69 1.79
C SER A 210 12.56 20.77 2.84
N ASP A 211 13.28 21.87 2.70
CA ASP A 211 13.17 23.00 3.63
C ASP A 211 11.90 23.82 3.40
N SER A 212 11.39 23.86 2.17
CA SER A 212 10.11 24.52 1.82
C SER A 212 8.87 23.84 2.42
N THR A 213 8.97 22.54 2.74
CA THR A 213 7.89 21.77 3.36
C THR A 213 8.27 21.21 4.73
N LEU A 214 9.40 21.67 5.28
CA LEU A 214 9.97 21.24 6.56
C LEU A 214 9.89 19.72 6.78
N SER A 215 10.34 18.96 5.76
CA SER A 215 10.21 17.51 5.73
C SER A 215 11.49 16.77 5.39
N VAL A 216 11.68 15.61 6.03
CA VAL A 216 12.65 14.59 5.62
C VAL A 216 11.91 13.60 4.74
N ARG A 217 12.42 13.41 3.53
CA ARG A 217 11.76 12.65 2.47
C ARG A 217 12.67 11.54 1.94
N TYR A 218 12.04 10.51 1.39
CA TYR A 218 12.72 9.39 0.75
C TYR A 218 12.28 9.29 -0.71
N ALA A 219 13.25 9.36 -1.63
CA ALA A 219 13.05 9.03 -3.04
C ALA A 219 13.21 7.51 -3.21
N PRO A 220 12.19 6.78 -3.68
CA PRO A 220 12.31 5.34 -3.89
C PRO A 220 13.10 5.03 -5.17
N SER A 221 13.79 3.88 -5.18
CA SER A 221 14.56 3.44 -6.34
C SER A 221 13.69 2.90 -7.49
N GLY A 222 12.40 2.62 -7.24
CA GLY A 222 11.45 2.09 -8.21
C GLY A 222 10.49 1.07 -7.61
N HIS A 223 9.91 0.20 -8.45
CA HIS A 223 9.08 -0.90 -7.99
C HIS A 223 9.87 -1.85 -7.06
N ALA A 224 9.20 -2.37 -6.04
CA ALA A 224 9.79 -3.21 -5.00
C ALA A 224 10.92 -2.54 -4.19
N ASP A 225 10.88 -1.21 -4.02
CA ASP A 225 11.78 -0.49 -3.12
C ASP A 225 11.75 -1.11 -1.69
N PRO A 226 12.91 -1.54 -1.14
CA PRO A 226 12.96 -2.26 0.14
C PRO A 226 12.45 -1.45 1.33
N LEU A 227 12.67 -0.13 1.36
CA LEU A 227 12.21 0.72 2.45
C LEU A 227 10.69 0.76 2.44
N LEU A 228 10.09 1.11 1.31
CA LEU A 228 8.64 1.25 1.21
C LEU A 228 7.93 -0.06 1.57
N LYS A 229 8.43 -1.17 1.02
CA LYS A 229 7.89 -2.49 1.32
C LYS A 229 7.95 -2.78 2.82
N SER A 230 9.10 -2.54 3.46
CA SER A 230 9.29 -2.81 4.89
C SER A 230 8.41 -1.93 5.78
N TRP A 231 8.26 -0.65 5.45
CA TRP A 231 7.39 0.27 6.19
C TRP A 231 5.90 -0.11 6.06
N ILE A 232 5.45 -0.49 4.87
CA ILE A 232 4.08 -0.97 4.66
C ILE A 232 3.86 -2.27 5.43
N ASP A 233 4.79 -3.23 5.36
CA ASP A 233 4.72 -4.47 6.14
C ASP A 233 4.62 -4.20 7.64
N LEU A 234 5.39 -3.24 8.17
CA LEU A 234 5.29 -2.84 9.58
C LEU A 234 3.92 -2.27 9.94
N ILE A 235 3.42 -1.31 9.15
CA ILE A 235 2.10 -0.69 9.38
C ILE A 235 1.01 -1.76 9.41
N VAL A 236 1.03 -2.68 8.45
CA VAL A 236 0.07 -3.78 8.37
C VAL A 236 0.20 -4.73 9.57
N SER A 237 1.44 -4.98 10.04
CA SER A 237 1.72 -5.88 11.15
C SER A 237 1.41 -5.33 12.55
N LEU A 238 1.08 -4.02 12.67
CA LEU A 238 0.69 -3.40 13.94
C LEU A 238 -0.42 -4.22 14.61
N ASP A 239 -0.34 -4.38 15.93
CA ASP A 239 -1.37 -5.10 16.68
C ASP A 239 -2.66 -4.25 16.87
N ASP A 240 -3.71 -4.87 17.39
CA ASP A 240 -5.02 -4.23 17.52
C ASP A 240 -5.07 -3.09 18.54
N SER A 241 -4.11 -2.97 19.47
CA SER A 241 -3.98 -1.78 20.31
C SER A 241 -3.67 -0.51 19.51
N LYS A 242 -3.09 -0.67 18.31
CA LYS A 242 -2.74 0.42 17.38
C LYS A 242 -3.63 0.43 16.14
N LYS A 243 -4.84 -0.15 16.22
CA LYS A 243 -5.77 -0.29 15.09
C LYS A 243 -6.08 1.04 14.39
N LEU A 244 -6.30 2.12 15.13
CA LEU A 244 -6.62 3.43 14.53
C LEU A 244 -5.43 4.00 13.74
N ILE A 245 -4.21 3.86 14.27
CA ILE A 245 -2.98 4.25 13.57
C ILE A 245 -2.81 3.42 12.30
N ARG A 246 -2.98 2.09 12.40
CA ARG A 246 -2.93 1.18 11.25
C ARG A 246 -3.95 1.58 10.17
N GLN A 247 -5.18 1.89 10.55
CA GLN A 247 -6.23 2.32 9.62
C GLN A 247 -5.93 3.66 8.97
N SER A 248 -5.47 4.65 9.74
CA SER A 248 -5.11 5.98 9.23
C SER A 248 -3.94 5.93 8.25
N ALA A 249 -2.88 5.18 8.58
CA ALA A 249 -1.73 5.00 7.70
C ALA A 249 -2.11 4.24 6.41
N LEU A 250 -2.95 3.21 6.49
CA LEU A 250 -3.40 2.48 5.29
C LEU A 250 -4.37 3.29 4.43
N ALA A 251 -5.19 4.16 5.02
CA ALA A 251 -6.07 5.05 4.27
C ALA A 251 -5.27 6.00 3.36
N GLU A 252 -4.16 6.54 3.86
CA GLU A 252 -3.22 7.37 3.08
C GLU A 252 -2.58 6.57 1.93
N LEU A 253 -2.06 5.38 2.24
CA LEU A 253 -1.33 4.52 1.29
C LEU A 253 -2.21 3.83 0.24
N ALA A 254 -3.52 3.75 0.46
CA ALA A 254 -4.47 3.13 -0.45
C ALA A 254 -5.09 4.11 -1.46
N THR A 255 -4.80 5.41 -1.37
CA THR A 255 -5.34 6.39 -2.30
C THR A 255 -4.72 6.23 -3.71
N PRO A 256 -5.45 6.57 -4.79
CA PRO A 256 -4.89 6.56 -6.15
C PRO A 256 -3.69 7.49 -6.34
N ASN A 257 -3.55 8.52 -5.51
CA ASN A 257 -2.44 9.48 -5.55
C ASN A 257 -1.36 9.18 -4.50
N SER A 258 -1.48 8.07 -3.78
CA SER A 258 -0.51 7.68 -2.76
C SER A 258 0.88 7.53 -3.38
N PRO A 259 1.93 8.03 -2.71
CA PRO A 259 3.28 7.87 -3.21
C PRO A 259 3.65 6.39 -3.39
N GLY A 260 4.05 6.03 -4.61
CA GLY A 260 4.40 4.66 -4.99
C GLY A 260 3.21 3.76 -5.33
N GLN A 261 1.97 4.15 -5.01
CA GLN A 261 0.72 3.46 -5.36
C GLN A 261 0.67 1.96 -4.99
N CYS A 262 1.47 1.53 -4.01
CA CYS A 262 1.73 0.11 -3.76
C CYS A 262 0.44 -0.67 -3.47
N LEU A 263 -0.45 -0.09 -2.65
CA LEU A 263 -1.71 -0.72 -2.24
C LEU A 263 -2.83 -0.62 -3.28
N THR A 264 -2.56 -0.03 -4.46
CA THR A 264 -3.47 -0.12 -5.61
C THR A 264 -3.29 -1.42 -6.41
N CYS A 265 -2.19 -2.15 -6.16
CA CYS A 265 -1.86 -3.43 -6.79
C CYS A 265 -1.63 -4.56 -5.79
N HIS A 266 -1.15 -4.25 -4.57
CA HIS A 266 -0.88 -5.24 -3.53
C HIS A 266 -1.96 -5.19 -2.44
N SER A 267 -2.79 -6.24 -2.38
CA SER A 267 -3.85 -6.32 -1.37
C SER A 267 -3.28 -6.49 0.04
N THR A 268 -4.02 -5.96 1.01
CA THR A 268 -3.80 -6.25 2.43
C THR A 268 -4.89 -7.20 2.90
N GLU A 269 -4.51 -8.31 3.53
CA GLU A 269 -5.44 -9.38 3.87
C GLU A 269 -5.14 -9.95 5.25
N GLN A 270 -6.13 -10.56 5.89
CA GLN A 270 -5.87 -11.35 7.09
C GLN A 270 -5.28 -12.71 6.71
N SER A 271 -4.12 -13.03 7.26
CA SER A 271 -3.55 -14.36 7.16
C SER A 271 -4.40 -15.41 7.89
N ALA A 272 -4.18 -16.69 7.60
CA ALA A 272 -4.83 -17.80 8.30
C ALA A 272 -4.60 -17.80 9.83
N GLY A 273 -3.59 -17.05 10.33
CA GLY A 273 -3.32 -16.84 11.75
C GLY A 273 -3.93 -15.56 12.34
N GLY A 274 -4.80 -14.86 11.59
CA GLY A 274 -5.46 -13.62 12.02
C GLY A 274 -4.61 -12.35 11.93
N LYS A 275 -3.31 -12.47 11.63
CA LYS A 275 -2.43 -11.31 11.45
C LYS A 275 -2.59 -10.74 10.03
N PRO A 276 -2.77 -9.42 9.87
CA PRO A 276 -2.77 -8.80 8.55
C PRO A 276 -1.41 -9.00 7.85
N LEU A 277 -1.41 -9.16 6.53
CA LEU A 277 -0.23 -9.20 5.66
C LEU A 277 -0.49 -8.48 4.34
N VAL A 278 0.58 -8.18 3.61
CA VAL A 278 0.52 -7.66 2.24
C VAL A 278 0.84 -8.77 1.24
N ASN A 279 0.05 -8.90 0.18
CA ASN A 279 0.31 -9.84 -0.90
C ASN A 279 1.29 -9.24 -1.92
N TRP A 280 2.59 -9.32 -1.62
CA TRP A 280 3.65 -8.86 -2.52
C TRP A 280 3.86 -9.73 -3.77
N ARG A 281 3.33 -10.94 -3.76
CA ARG A 281 3.43 -11.88 -4.88
C ARG A 281 2.05 -12.13 -5.45
N PRO A 282 1.94 -12.28 -6.78
CA PRO A 282 0.69 -12.72 -7.38
C PRO A 282 0.35 -14.12 -6.86
N LEU A 283 -0.93 -14.46 -6.95
CA LEU A 283 -1.39 -15.80 -6.69
C LEU A 283 -0.67 -16.80 -7.60
N ASP A 284 -0.10 -17.85 -7.01
CA ASP A 284 0.49 -18.97 -7.75
C ASP A 284 -0.57 -20.08 -7.97
N PRO A 285 -1.10 -20.24 -9.19
CA PRO A 285 -2.12 -21.24 -9.48
C PRO A 285 -1.61 -22.68 -9.33
N VAL A 286 -0.30 -22.92 -9.35
CA VAL A 286 0.29 -24.27 -9.19
C VAL A 286 0.22 -24.73 -7.74
N THR A 287 0.18 -23.79 -6.80
CA THR A 287 0.07 -24.07 -5.36
C THR A 287 -1.38 -24.29 -4.90
N ARG A 288 -2.37 -24.10 -5.79
CA ARG A 288 -3.77 -24.26 -5.42
C ARG A 288 -4.09 -25.72 -5.04
N PRO A 289 -4.94 -25.92 -4.02
CA PRO A 289 -5.43 -27.25 -3.69
C PRO A 289 -6.09 -27.92 -4.90
N ARG A 290 -6.01 -29.25 -4.98
CA ARG A 290 -6.74 -30.00 -5.99
C ARG A 290 -8.24 -29.88 -5.74
N SER A 291 -8.92 -29.13 -6.60
CA SER A 291 -10.37 -28.96 -6.57
C SER A 291 -11.10 -30.02 -7.40
N PHE A 292 -12.42 -30.05 -7.30
CA PHE A 292 -13.25 -31.05 -7.99
C PHE A 292 -13.25 -30.90 -9.51
N THR A 293 -12.95 -29.71 -10.02
CA THR A 293 -12.90 -29.45 -11.46
C THR A 293 -11.46 -29.16 -11.84
N ARG A 294 -10.93 -29.89 -12.82
CA ARG A 294 -9.61 -29.64 -13.38
C ARG A 294 -9.71 -29.02 -14.77
N PHE A 295 -8.72 -28.21 -15.09
CA PHE A 295 -8.51 -27.64 -16.42
C PHE A 295 -7.00 -27.54 -16.68
N ALA A 296 -6.58 -27.70 -17.93
CA ALA A 296 -5.20 -27.54 -18.36
C ALA A 296 -5.16 -26.70 -19.65
N HIS A 297 -4.31 -25.68 -19.70
CA HIS A 297 -4.24 -24.75 -20.85
C HIS A 297 -3.57 -25.40 -22.08
N ALA A 298 -2.46 -26.13 -21.91
CA ALA A 298 -1.66 -26.73 -22.98
C ALA A 298 -2.46 -27.47 -24.10
N PRO A 299 -3.39 -28.39 -23.78
CA PRO A 299 -4.14 -29.08 -24.83
C PRO A 299 -5.09 -28.16 -25.62
N HIS A 300 -5.40 -26.97 -25.09
CA HIS A 300 -6.30 -26.00 -25.73
C HIS A 300 -5.51 -24.94 -26.51
N THR A 301 -4.42 -24.42 -25.96
CA THR A 301 -3.63 -23.35 -26.58
C THR A 301 -2.86 -23.80 -27.82
N THR A 302 -2.64 -25.11 -27.99
CA THR A 302 -2.03 -25.70 -29.19
C THR A 302 -3.00 -25.80 -30.38
N ILE A 303 -4.29 -25.61 -30.16
CA ILE A 303 -5.30 -25.58 -31.23
C ILE A 303 -5.34 -24.17 -31.81
N LYS A 304 -5.04 -24.04 -33.11
CA LYS A 304 -4.89 -22.74 -33.79
C LYS A 304 -6.04 -21.76 -33.54
N ASP A 305 -7.29 -22.25 -33.58
CA ASP A 305 -8.48 -21.42 -33.42
C ASP A 305 -8.80 -21.06 -31.95
N LEU A 306 -8.08 -21.66 -30.99
CA LEU A 306 -8.20 -21.41 -29.55
C LEU A 306 -6.93 -20.78 -28.94
N ALA A 307 -5.96 -20.43 -29.78
CA ALA A 307 -4.74 -19.75 -29.35
C ALA A 307 -5.02 -18.34 -28.82
N ASP A 308 -6.14 -17.73 -29.23
CA ASP A 308 -6.65 -16.51 -28.63
C ASP A 308 -7.34 -16.83 -27.29
N CYS A 309 -6.87 -16.19 -26.22
CA CYS A 309 -7.42 -16.37 -24.89
C CYS A 309 -8.90 -15.94 -24.83
N GLU A 310 -9.32 -14.99 -25.66
CA GLU A 310 -10.69 -14.50 -25.73
C GLU A 310 -11.68 -15.53 -26.30
N SER A 311 -11.18 -16.61 -26.92
CA SER A 311 -12.02 -17.75 -27.35
C SER A 311 -12.67 -18.46 -26.16
N CYS A 312 -12.07 -18.40 -24.97
CA CYS A 312 -12.61 -18.99 -23.74
C CYS A 312 -12.91 -17.95 -22.66
N HIS A 313 -12.09 -16.90 -22.55
CA HIS A 313 -12.20 -15.87 -21.52
C HIS A 313 -12.96 -14.65 -22.04
N ARG A 314 -14.12 -14.39 -21.46
CA ARG A 314 -14.89 -13.17 -21.76
C ARG A 314 -14.59 -12.08 -20.74
N LEU A 315 -14.21 -10.91 -21.21
CA LEU A 315 -13.98 -9.74 -20.37
C LEU A 315 -15.30 -9.13 -19.87
N ASP A 316 -15.38 -8.86 -18.58
CA ASP A 316 -16.40 -8.03 -17.97
C ASP A 316 -15.99 -6.55 -18.08
N LYS A 317 -16.60 -5.84 -19.04
CA LYS A 317 -16.32 -4.42 -19.30
C LYS A 317 -16.84 -3.49 -18.21
N THR A 318 -17.61 -4.00 -17.26
CA THR A 318 -18.20 -3.24 -16.14
C THR A 318 -17.48 -3.49 -14.82
N ALA A 319 -16.60 -4.49 -14.77
CA ALA A 319 -15.82 -4.79 -13.59
C ALA A 319 -14.86 -3.64 -13.24
N ASN A 320 -14.71 -3.40 -11.94
CA ASN A 320 -13.77 -2.44 -11.37
C ASN A 320 -12.87 -3.15 -10.36
N SER A 321 -11.88 -3.91 -10.84
CA SER A 321 -10.98 -4.68 -9.96
C SER A 321 -10.11 -3.79 -9.09
N SER A 322 -9.73 -2.58 -9.54
CA SER A 322 -8.89 -1.68 -8.75
C SER A 322 -9.58 -1.25 -7.44
N ALA A 323 -10.91 -1.06 -7.47
CA ALA A 323 -11.69 -0.78 -6.26
C ALA A 323 -11.66 -1.93 -5.24
N SER A 324 -11.33 -3.16 -5.65
CA SER A 324 -11.23 -4.29 -4.72
C SER A 324 -10.03 -4.14 -3.77
N TYR A 325 -8.95 -3.49 -4.21
CA TYR A 325 -7.73 -3.30 -3.41
C TYR A 325 -7.90 -2.24 -2.31
N ALA A 326 -8.89 -1.36 -2.44
CA ALA A 326 -9.28 -0.46 -1.35
C ALA A 326 -9.90 -1.22 -0.17
N SER A 327 -10.42 -2.43 -0.40
CA SER A 327 -10.92 -3.31 0.65
C SER A 327 -9.81 -4.25 1.14
N GLN A 328 -9.77 -4.51 2.45
CA GLN A 328 -8.88 -5.51 3.05
C GLN A 328 -9.49 -6.92 3.05
N ASP A 329 -10.50 -7.15 2.19
CA ASP A 329 -11.29 -8.37 2.16
C ASP A 329 -11.05 -9.13 0.84
N PRO A 330 -10.29 -10.24 0.86
CA PRO A 330 -10.05 -11.04 -0.35
C PRO A 330 -11.35 -11.61 -0.95
N ALA A 331 -12.40 -11.77 -0.15
CA ALA A 331 -13.69 -12.26 -0.64
C ALA A 331 -14.47 -11.22 -1.45
N ALA A 332 -14.08 -9.95 -1.39
CA ALA A 332 -14.70 -8.85 -2.13
C ALA A 332 -14.09 -8.62 -3.52
N PHE A 333 -13.05 -9.37 -3.90
CA PHE A 333 -12.38 -9.20 -5.19
C PHE A 333 -13.33 -9.41 -6.38
N VAL A 334 -13.37 -8.42 -7.27
CA VAL A 334 -14.11 -8.48 -8.53
C VAL A 334 -13.13 -8.74 -9.66
N SER A 335 -13.32 -9.83 -10.41
CA SER A 335 -12.51 -10.16 -11.59
C SER A 335 -12.96 -9.37 -12.83
N HIS A 336 -12.01 -8.97 -13.68
CA HIS A 336 -12.30 -8.47 -15.03
C HIS A 336 -12.71 -9.57 -16.03
N PHE A 337 -12.76 -10.83 -15.61
CA PHE A 337 -13.24 -11.95 -16.41
C PHE A 337 -14.58 -12.44 -15.90
N LEU A 338 -15.51 -12.68 -16.82
CA LEU A 338 -16.73 -13.42 -16.54
C LEU A 338 -16.38 -14.87 -16.14
N PRO A 339 -17.12 -15.47 -15.20
CA PRO A 339 -16.87 -16.84 -14.79
C PRO A 339 -17.09 -17.81 -15.96
N ILE A 340 -16.15 -18.72 -16.16
CA ILE A 340 -16.31 -19.85 -17.11
C ILE A 340 -17.32 -20.84 -16.52
N THR A 341 -18.26 -21.26 -17.34
CA THR A 341 -19.37 -22.15 -16.96
C THR A 341 -19.23 -23.52 -17.63
N LYS A 342 -20.02 -24.49 -17.16
CA LYS A 342 -20.16 -25.78 -17.83
C LYS A 342 -20.61 -25.63 -19.29
N ALA A 343 -21.47 -24.65 -19.57
CA ALA A 343 -21.97 -24.41 -20.92
C ALA A 343 -20.85 -23.99 -21.87
N ASP A 344 -19.87 -23.22 -21.39
CA ASP A 344 -18.69 -22.83 -22.19
C ASP A 344 -17.86 -24.08 -22.56
N CYS A 345 -17.65 -25.01 -21.61
CA CYS A 345 -16.92 -26.25 -21.86
C CYS A 345 -17.66 -27.17 -22.87
N ALA A 346 -18.98 -27.29 -22.73
CA ALA A 346 -19.82 -28.19 -23.52
C ALA A 346 -19.95 -27.78 -25.00
N GLN A 347 -19.48 -26.59 -25.39
CA GLN A 347 -19.43 -26.18 -26.80
C GLN A 347 -18.45 -27.02 -27.61
N CYS A 348 -17.36 -27.49 -27.01
CA CYS A 348 -16.35 -28.32 -27.66
C CYS A 348 -16.32 -29.76 -27.11
N HIS A 349 -16.67 -29.95 -25.83
CA HIS A 349 -16.73 -31.25 -25.18
C HIS A 349 -18.09 -31.92 -25.40
N THR A 350 -18.18 -32.66 -26.50
CA THR A 350 -19.34 -33.49 -26.87
C THR A 350 -18.90 -34.94 -27.12
N PRO A 351 -19.82 -35.93 -27.14
CA PRO A 351 -19.47 -37.33 -27.38
C PRO A 351 -18.69 -37.58 -28.68
N HIS A 352 -18.86 -36.72 -29.69
CA HIS A 352 -18.26 -36.87 -31.02
C HIS A 352 -17.16 -35.86 -31.34
N ALA A 353 -16.70 -35.08 -30.35
CA ALA A 353 -15.62 -34.10 -30.50
C ALA A 353 -14.55 -34.33 -29.42
N ALA A 354 -14.36 -33.40 -28.47
CA ALA A 354 -13.35 -33.52 -27.42
C ALA A 354 -13.69 -34.53 -26.30
N GLY A 355 -14.80 -35.27 -26.44
CA GLY A 355 -15.36 -36.18 -25.44
C GLY A 355 -16.04 -35.44 -24.28
N ASP A 356 -16.92 -36.13 -23.57
CA ASP A 356 -17.76 -35.55 -22.51
C ASP A 356 -17.90 -36.45 -21.26
N THR A 357 -16.93 -37.35 -21.05
CA THR A 357 -16.93 -38.24 -19.89
C THR A 357 -16.65 -37.48 -18.59
N CYS A 358 -17.31 -37.87 -17.49
CA CYS A 358 -17.24 -37.13 -16.22
C CYS A 358 -15.80 -36.95 -15.70
N MET A 359 -14.96 -37.97 -15.86
CA MET A 359 -13.57 -37.97 -15.37
C MET A 359 -12.61 -37.15 -16.25
N GLN A 360 -13.03 -36.63 -17.40
CA GLN A 360 -12.21 -35.68 -18.16
C GLN A 360 -12.06 -34.37 -17.39
N CYS A 361 -13.17 -33.86 -16.83
CA CYS A 361 -13.19 -32.58 -16.13
C CYS A 361 -13.17 -32.72 -14.60
N HIS A 362 -13.65 -33.84 -14.05
CA HIS A 362 -13.79 -33.99 -12.61
C HIS A 362 -12.72 -34.89 -11.98
N ASN A 363 -12.10 -34.38 -10.92
CA ASN A 363 -11.25 -35.17 -10.04
C ASN A 363 -12.13 -36.00 -9.10
N TYR A 364 -11.88 -37.30 -9.03
CA TYR A 364 -12.59 -38.18 -8.09
C TYR A 364 -12.12 -37.96 -6.64
N HIS A 365 -10.83 -37.69 -6.45
CA HIS A 365 -10.23 -37.32 -5.17
C HIS A 365 -9.75 -35.87 -5.20
N VAL A 366 -10.08 -35.13 -4.15
CA VAL A 366 -9.78 -33.71 -3.97
C VAL A 366 -9.19 -33.50 -2.58
N ASP A 367 -8.42 -32.43 -2.43
CA ASP A 367 -7.90 -32.05 -1.13
C ASP A 367 -9.04 -31.50 -0.26
N ALA A 368 -8.92 -31.60 1.07
CA ALA A 368 -9.92 -31.05 1.98
C ALA A 368 -10.17 -29.54 1.76
N ALA A 369 -9.11 -28.79 1.44
CA ALA A 369 -9.20 -27.38 1.05
C ALA A 369 -9.87 -27.20 -0.33
N GLY A 370 -9.69 -28.14 -1.26
CA GLY A 370 -10.35 -28.13 -2.57
C GLY A 370 -11.87 -28.36 -2.52
N LEU A 371 -12.40 -28.88 -1.40
CA LEU A 371 -13.85 -28.94 -1.15
C LEU A 371 -14.43 -27.56 -0.80
N LEU A 372 -13.61 -26.66 -0.24
CA LEU A 372 -14.02 -25.33 0.23
C LEU A 372 -13.91 -24.24 -0.85
N GLU A 373 -13.20 -24.47 -1.96
CA GLU A 373 -13.09 -23.52 -3.09
C GLU A 373 -14.42 -23.28 -3.85
N ARG A 374 -15.54 -23.88 -3.42
CA ARG A 374 -16.84 -23.66 -4.06
C ARG A 374 -17.60 -22.47 -3.44
N THR A 375 -17.90 -21.53 -4.35
CA THR A 375 -18.84 -20.39 -4.31
C THR A 375 -18.25 -19.02 -3.94
N PRO A 376 -18.28 -18.03 -4.86
CA PRO A 376 -18.30 -16.64 -4.44
C PRO A 376 -19.55 -16.48 -3.59
N ARG A 377 -19.42 -16.03 -2.34
CA ARG A 377 -20.57 -15.66 -1.52
C ARG A 377 -21.29 -14.52 -2.24
N ARG A 378 -22.30 -14.84 -3.06
CA ARG A 378 -23.33 -13.85 -3.38
C ARG A 378 -23.87 -13.38 -2.04
N LYS A 379 -23.70 -12.09 -1.71
CA LYS A 379 -24.54 -11.47 -0.70
C LYS A 379 -25.99 -11.80 -1.07
N PRO A 380 -26.85 -12.25 -0.14
CA PRO A 380 -28.27 -12.35 -0.42
C PRO A 380 -28.71 -10.97 -0.90
N SER A 381 -29.36 -10.90 -2.06
CA SER A 381 -29.99 -9.65 -2.47
C SER A 381 -30.95 -9.27 -1.36
N ALA A 382 -30.94 -8.01 -0.95
CA ALA A 382 -31.97 -7.50 -0.06
C ALA A 382 -33.31 -7.77 -0.75
N LEU A 383 -34.05 -8.75 -0.23
CA LEU A 383 -35.49 -8.82 -0.41
C LEU A 383 -36.01 -7.51 0.19
N THR A 384 -36.41 -6.60 -0.69
CA THR A 384 -37.26 -5.48 -0.32
C THR A 384 -38.58 -6.08 0.16
N ASP A 385 -38.74 -6.22 1.47
CA ASP A 385 -40.05 -6.29 2.10
C ASP A 385 -40.66 -4.89 2.10
N ARG A 386 -41.39 -4.59 1.02
CA ARG A 386 -42.73 -3.99 0.95
C ARG A 386 -43.00 -3.34 -0.39
#